data_AF-A0A959TNY0-F1
#
_entry.id   AF-A0A959TNY0-F1
#
_cell.length_a   1.000
_cell.length_b   1.000
_cell.length_c   1.000
_cell.angle_alpha   90.00
_cell.angle_beta   90.00
_cell.angle_gamma   90.00
#
_symmetry.space_group_name_H-M   'P 1'
#
loop_
_entity.id
_entity.type
_entity.pdbx_description
1 polymer ?
#
loop_
_entity_poly.entity_id
_entity_poly.type
_entity_poly.pdbx_seq_one_letter_code
_entity_poly.pdbx_strand_id
1 'polypeptide(L)'
;PLDSADREAFDHLHRFPADPAFRVLARFKPARKVRSFGMRTSTDRVPEYRKVGVLHFMLDGRKEELHVYQNVKLSEQEPYRNHFFVPFTDLTNGEETYGGGRYLDLWGPLGEQVELDLNRAYNPYCAYSHRYSCPIPPAENHLPLRVTAGVLKFHD
;
A
#
# COMPACT_ATOMS: atom_id res chain seq x y z
N PRO A 1 -2.18 -3.74 -16.64
CA PRO A 1 -3.36 -2.90 -16.28
C PRO A 1 -3.56 -1.68 -17.18
N LEU A 2 -2.60 -1.30 -18.02
CA LEU A 2 -2.70 -0.14 -18.91
C LEU A 2 -3.86 -0.23 -19.92
N ASP A 3 -4.35 0.89 -20.42
CA ASP A 3 -5.22 0.97 -21.60
C ASP A 3 -4.41 0.77 -22.90
N SER A 4 -5.07 0.52 -24.05
CA SER A 4 -4.36 0.12 -25.27
C SER A 4 -3.33 1.13 -25.74
N ALA A 5 -3.69 2.43 -25.77
CA ALA A 5 -2.78 3.50 -26.16
C ALA A 5 -1.57 3.59 -25.21
N ASP A 6 -1.82 3.54 -23.89
CA ASP A 6 -0.75 3.54 -22.89
C ASP A 6 0.18 2.34 -23.02
N ARG A 7 -0.33 1.15 -23.40
CA ARG A 7 0.53 -0.04 -23.62
C ARG A 7 1.47 0.12 -24.81
N GLU A 8 1.01 0.76 -25.87
CA GLU A 8 1.83 0.97 -27.07
C GLU A 8 2.97 1.95 -26.80
N ALA A 9 2.74 2.95 -25.94
CA ALA A 9 3.73 3.94 -25.55
C ALA A 9 4.54 3.56 -24.28
N PHE A 10 4.18 2.47 -23.59
CA PHE A 10 4.80 2.10 -22.33
C PHE A 10 6.22 1.58 -22.52
N ASP A 11 7.16 2.21 -21.84
CA ASP A 11 8.54 1.72 -21.72
C ASP A 11 8.80 1.20 -20.30
N HIS A 12 8.67 2.08 -19.30
CA HIS A 12 8.87 1.73 -17.90
C HIS A 12 8.02 2.59 -16.95
N LEU A 13 7.97 2.18 -15.68
CA LEU A 13 7.40 3.00 -14.61
C LEU A 13 8.49 3.87 -13.99
N HIS A 14 8.25 5.19 -13.95
CA HIS A 14 9.11 6.11 -13.24
C HIS A 14 9.04 5.89 -11.73
N ARG A 15 10.18 6.06 -11.06
CA ARG A 15 10.36 5.82 -9.63
C ARG A 15 11.30 6.86 -9.06
N PHE A 16 11.14 7.16 -7.78
CA PHE A 16 12.23 7.77 -7.02
C PHE A 16 13.45 6.84 -7.03
N PRO A 17 14.69 7.39 -6.98
CA PRO A 17 15.87 6.59 -6.68
C PRO A 17 15.69 5.82 -5.38
N ALA A 18 16.20 4.58 -5.33
CA ALA A 18 16.13 3.79 -4.11
C ALA A 18 16.95 4.45 -3.01
N ASP A 19 16.34 4.62 -1.83
CA ASP A 19 16.95 5.27 -0.68
C ASP A 19 16.84 4.36 0.56
N PRO A 20 17.98 3.95 1.15
CA PRO A 20 18.01 3.13 2.37
C PRO A 20 17.28 3.75 3.56
N ALA A 21 17.13 5.08 3.64
CA ALA A 21 16.41 5.75 4.72
C ALA A 21 14.91 5.38 4.75
N PHE A 22 14.36 4.95 3.61
CA PHE A 22 12.97 4.50 3.47
C PHE A 22 12.80 2.99 3.63
N ARG A 23 13.88 2.26 3.98
CA ARG A 23 13.82 0.88 4.45
C ARG A 23 13.98 0.87 5.96
N VAL A 24 12.89 0.62 6.67
CA VAL A 24 12.84 0.71 8.12
C VAL A 24 12.46 -0.63 8.75
N LEU A 25 12.93 -0.86 9.96
CA LEU A 25 12.51 -2.02 10.74
C LEU A 25 11.33 -1.61 11.63
N ALA A 26 10.15 -2.14 11.34
CA ALA A 26 8.92 -1.84 12.05
C ALA A 26 8.63 -2.90 13.11
N ARG A 27 8.19 -2.46 14.29
CA ARG A 27 7.62 -3.35 15.31
C ARG A 27 6.17 -3.67 14.95
N PHE A 28 5.88 -4.92 14.66
CA PHE A 28 4.52 -5.38 14.37
C PHE A 28 3.77 -5.70 15.68
N LYS A 29 2.59 -5.09 15.83
CA LYS A 29 1.67 -5.34 16.93
C LYS A 29 0.39 -6.01 16.39
N PRO A 30 0.18 -7.31 16.66
CA PRO A 30 -1.03 -8.00 16.22
C PRO A 30 -2.30 -7.40 16.82
N ALA A 31 -3.39 -7.40 16.05
CA ALA A 31 -4.70 -6.95 16.54
C ALA A 31 -5.32 -8.01 17.48
N ARG A 32 -5.83 -7.60 18.65
CA ARG A 32 -6.29 -8.53 19.72
C ARG A 32 -7.67 -9.16 19.48
N LYS A 33 -8.42 -8.74 18.45
CA LYS A 33 -9.69 -9.33 17.95
C LYS A 33 -9.99 -8.62 16.63
N VAL A 34 -10.23 -9.36 15.55
CA VAL A 34 -10.41 -8.75 14.23
C VAL A 34 -11.79 -9.09 13.70
N ARG A 35 -12.70 -8.11 13.70
CA ARG A 35 -13.87 -8.17 12.83
C ARG A 35 -13.42 -7.77 11.43
N SER A 36 -13.91 -8.49 10.44
CA SER A 36 -13.82 -8.05 9.08
C SER A 36 -14.67 -6.79 8.88
N PHE A 37 -14.33 -6.03 7.85
CA PHE A 37 -15.05 -4.85 7.43
C PHE A 37 -15.02 -4.74 5.90
N GLY A 38 -15.98 -3.99 5.37
CA GLY A 38 -16.01 -3.65 3.97
C GLY A 38 -15.02 -2.54 3.64
N MET A 39 -13.97 -2.83 2.87
CA MET A 39 -13.01 -1.83 2.43
C MET A 39 -13.58 -1.08 1.22
N ARG A 40 -13.75 0.23 1.34
CA ARG A 40 -14.19 1.09 0.23
C ARG A 40 -13.17 1.03 -0.91
N THR A 41 -13.67 1.09 -2.14
CA THR A 41 -12.85 1.16 -3.34
C THR A 41 -13.18 2.40 -4.16
N SER A 42 -12.44 2.63 -5.24
CA SER A 42 -12.73 3.66 -6.25
C SER A 42 -14.07 3.46 -6.98
N THR A 43 -14.78 2.35 -6.75
CA THR A 43 -16.11 2.07 -7.29
C THR A 43 -17.05 1.59 -6.17
N ASP A 44 -18.25 1.10 -6.52
CA ASP A 44 -19.21 0.58 -5.54
C ASP A 44 -18.81 -0.77 -4.92
N ARG A 45 -17.70 -1.39 -5.35
CA ARG A 45 -17.23 -2.64 -4.76
C ARG A 45 -16.76 -2.39 -3.33
N VAL A 46 -17.12 -3.33 -2.46
CA VAL A 46 -16.73 -3.31 -1.04
C VAL A 46 -16.19 -4.69 -0.64
N PRO A 47 -14.98 -5.07 -1.08
CA PRO A 47 -14.35 -6.32 -0.68
C PRO A 47 -14.13 -6.39 0.83
N GLU A 48 -14.23 -7.59 1.38
CA GLU A 48 -14.06 -7.83 2.81
C GLU A 48 -12.58 -7.95 3.19
N TYR A 49 -12.16 -7.12 4.14
CA TYR A 49 -10.81 -7.11 4.71
C TYR A 49 -10.86 -7.25 6.23
N ARG A 50 -9.75 -7.69 6.82
CA ARG A 50 -9.53 -7.74 8.26
C ARG A 50 -8.22 -7.03 8.61
N LYS A 51 -8.20 -6.22 9.66
CA LYS A 51 -6.97 -5.59 10.18
C LYS A 51 -6.16 -6.60 10.98
N VAL A 52 -5.01 -7.03 10.47
CA VAL A 52 -4.18 -8.05 11.14
C VAL A 52 -3.27 -7.48 12.22
N GLY A 53 -2.93 -6.19 12.13
CA GLY A 53 -2.12 -5.51 13.13
C GLY A 53 -1.70 -4.12 12.70
N VAL A 54 -0.70 -3.59 13.40
CA VAL A 54 -0.11 -2.26 13.15
C VAL A 54 1.41 -2.39 13.13
N LEU A 55 2.05 -1.81 12.13
CA LEU A 55 3.48 -1.60 12.06
C LEU A 55 3.80 -0.27 12.73
N HIS A 56 4.63 -0.26 13.76
CA HIS A 56 5.13 0.97 14.38
C HIS A 56 6.61 1.13 14.04
N PHE A 57 7.02 2.26 13.50
CA PHE A 57 8.38 2.49 13.04
C PHE A 57 8.82 3.94 13.24
N MET A 58 10.11 4.18 13.04
CA MET A 58 10.67 5.52 12.95
C MET A 58 10.95 5.85 11.48
N LEU A 59 10.51 7.00 11.01
CA LEU A 59 10.87 7.52 9.69
C LEU A 59 11.18 9.01 9.83
N ASP A 60 12.35 9.42 9.34
CA ASP A 60 12.83 10.80 9.49
C ASP A 60 12.74 11.35 10.93
N GLY A 61 13.13 10.52 11.91
CA GLY A 61 13.07 10.88 13.34
C GLY A 61 11.66 10.99 13.94
N ARG A 62 10.60 10.68 13.19
CA ARG A 62 9.20 10.68 13.64
C ARG A 62 8.70 9.27 13.90
N LYS A 63 7.83 9.13 14.90
CA LYS A 63 7.12 7.88 15.18
C LYS A 63 5.92 7.80 14.26
N GLU A 64 5.91 6.76 13.44
CA GLU A 64 4.86 6.55 12.45
C GLU A 64 4.24 5.17 12.62
N GLU A 65 3.04 5.02 12.08
CA GLU A 65 2.36 3.74 12.06
C GLU A 65 1.59 3.49 10.76
N LEU A 66 1.51 2.21 10.37
CA LEU A 66 0.69 1.75 9.27
C LEU A 66 -0.08 0.51 9.68
N HIS A 67 -1.39 0.52 9.48
CA HIS A 67 -2.24 -0.65 9.67
C HIS A 67 -2.01 -1.65 8.53
N VAL A 68 -1.97 -2.91 8.91
CA VAL A 68 -1.82 -4.03 7.98
C VAL A 68 -3.18 -4.72 7.85
N TYR A 69 -3.60 -4.97 6.61
CA TYR A 69 -4.87 -5.59 6.28
C TYR A 69 -4.68 -6.91 5.54
N GLN A 70 -5.71 -7.74 5.54
CA GLN A 70 -5.75 -8.95 4.75
C GLN A 70 -7.12 -9.10 4.11
N ASN A 71 -7.15 -9.36 2.81
CA ASN A 71 -8.38 -9.64 2.08
C ASN A 71 -8.88 -11.04 2.47
N VAL A 72 -10.12 -11.13 2.96
CA VAL A 72 -10.66 -12.38 3.54
C VAL A 72 -10.72 -13.47 2.48
N LYS A 73 -11.41 -13.22 1.36
CA LYS A 73 -11.55 -14.18 0.25
C LYS A 73 -10.22 -14.57 -0.39
N LEU A 74 -9.29 -13.63 -0.53
CA LEU A 74 -7.98 -13.93 -1.10
C LEU A 74 -7.17 -14.83 -0.15
N SER A 75 -7.28 -14.62 1.17
CA SER A 75 -6.57 -15.43 2.18
C SER A 75 -7.03 -16.89 2.27
N GLU A 76 -8.17 -17.23 1.67
CA GLU A 76 -8.65 -18.62 1.56
C GLU A 76 -7.91 -19.41 0.47
N GLN A 77 -7.16 -18.72 -0.41
CA GLN A 77 -6.36 -19.34 -1.45
C GLN A 77 -4.94 -19.57 -0.93
N GLU A 78 -4.44 -20.80 -1.01
CA GLU A 78 -3.10 -21.20 -0.55
C GLU A 78 -1.97 -20.22 -0.95
N PRO A 79 -1.83 -19.76 -2.21
CA PRO A 79 -0.75 -18.84 -2.57
C PRO A 79 -0.86 -17.46 -1.89
N TYR A 80 -2.00 -17.09 -1.32
CA TYR A 80 -2.23 -15.77 -0.71
C TYR A 80 -2.64 -15.84 0.76
N ARG A 81 -2.59 -17.03 1.36
CA ARG A 81 -2.93 -17.26 2.77
C ARG A 81 -2.20 -16.33 3.73
N ASN A 82 -0.95 -16.02 3.40
CA ASN A 82 -0.06 -15.13 4.16
C ASN A 82 0.23 -13.81 3.40
N HIS A 83 -0.61 -13.43 2.45
CA HIS A 83 -0.54 -12.13 1.80
C HIS A 83 -1.19 -11.06 2.68
N PHE A 84 -0.46 -9.97 2.89
CA PHE A 84 -0.91 -8.83 3.66
C PHE A 84 -0.75 -7.55 2.85
N PHE A 85 -1.68 -6.63 3.08
CA PHE A 85 -1.89 -5.43 2.28
C PHE A 85 -1.76 -4.19 3.17
N VAL A 86 -0.91 -3.25 2.75
CA VAL A 86 -0.63 -2.00 3.45
C VAL A 86 -0.88 -0.84 2.48
N PRO A 87 -2.14 -0.38 2.33
CA PRO A 87 -2.44 0.81 1.58
C PRO A 87 -2.12 2.05 2.41
N PHE A 88 -1.51 3.08 1.84
CA PHE A 88 -1.20 4.30 2.56
C PHE A 88 -1.31 5.54 1.67
N THR A 89 -1.41 6.68 2.33
CA THR A 89 -1.20 8.00 1.71
C THR A 89 -0.11 8.76 2.45
N ASP A 90 0.46 9.75 1.79
CA ASP A 90 1.50 10.62 2.32
C ASP A 90 1.52 11.96 1.55
N LEU A 91 2.43 12.86 1.92
CA LEU A 91 2.48 14.22 1.35
C LEU A 91 3.05 14.30 -0.08
N THR A 92 3.46 13.19 -0.72
CA THR A 92 3.78 13.18 -2.16
C THR A 92 2.56 12.86 -3.03
N ASN A 93 1.47 12.34 -2.47
CA ASN A 93 0.28 11.98 -3.24
C ASN A 93 -0.41 13.22 -3.81
N GLY A 94 -0.69 13.19 -5.12
CA GLY A 94 -1.29 14.30 -5.86
C GLY A 94 -0.27 15.28 -6.46
N GLU A 95 0.96 15.28 -5.94
CA GLU A 95 2.06 16.12 -6.42
C GLU A 95 3.03 15.30 -7.31
N GLU A 96 3.65 14.26 -6.73
CA GLU A 96 4.66 13.43 -7.39
C GLU A 96 4.22 11.97 -7.54
N THR A 97 3.34 11.49 -6.65
CA THR A 97 2.82 10.12 -6.64
C THR A 97 1.31 10.11 -6.83
N TYR A 98 0.76 8.94 -7.18
CA TYR A 98 -0.67 8.84 -7.50
C TYR A 98 -1.56 9.37 -6.37
N GLY A 99 -2.51 10.25 -6.69
CA GLY A 99 -3.35 10.96 -5.70
C GLY A 99 -4.23 10.04 -4.86
N GLY A 100 -4.63 8.88 -5.38
CA GLY A 100 -5.44 7.90 -4.64
C GLY A 100 -4.67 7.08 -3.59
N GLY A 101 -3.38 7.35 -3.42
CA GLY A 101 -2.49 6.62 -2.50
C GLY A 101 -1.73 5.47 -3.16
N ARG A 102 -0.90 4.80 -2.36
CA ARG A 102 0.03 3.76 -2.82
C ARG A 102 -0.07 2.53 -1.93
N TYR A 103 0.39 1.41 -2.46
CA TYR A 103 0.30 0.11 -1.81
C TYR A 103 1.67 -0.48 -1.54
N LEU A 104 1.73 -1.26 -0.46
CA LEU A 104 2.80 -2.19 -0.15
C LEU A 104 2.19 -3.55 0.18
N ASP A 105 2.85 -4.60 -0.27
CA ASP A 105 2.49 -5.97 0.07
C ASP A 105 3.55 -6.55 1.00
N LEU A 106 3.07 -7.27 2.02
CA LEU A 106 3.89 -8.03 2.94
C LEU A 106 3.50 -9.50 2.86
N TRP A 107 4.47 -10.36 3.13
CA TRP A 107 4.29 -11.80 3.08
C TRP A 107 4.67 -12.40 4.43
N GLY A 108 3.74 -13.15 5.01
CA GLY A 108 3.90 -13.77 6.31
C GLY A 108 4.71 -15.07 6.31
N PRO A 109 4.93 -15.62 7.51
CA PRO A 109 4.46 -15.11 8.81
C PRO A 109 5.15 -13.81 9.23
N LEU A 110 4.39 -12.86 9.80
CA LEU A 110 4.94 -11.61 10.32
C LEU A 110 5.48 -11.83 11.74
N GLY A 111 6.77 -11.60 11.94
CA GLY A 111 7.41 -11.61 13.27
C GLY A 111 7.17 -10.32 14.05
N GLU A 112 7.77 -10.20 15.23
CA GLU A 112 7.71 -8.96 16.04
C GLU A 112 8.38 -7.77 15.35
N GLN A 113 9.38 -8.05 14.50
CA GLN A 113 10.05 -7.08 13.65
C GLN A 113 9.80 -7.44 12.18
N VAL A 114 9.38 -6.45 11.41
CA VAL A 114 9.05 -6.58 9.98
C VAL A 114 9.84 -5.51 9.23
N GLU A 115 10.60 -5.92 8.22
CA GLU A 115 11.20 -4.96 7.29
C GLU A 115 10.08 -4.32 6.46
N LEU A 116 9.99 -2.99 6.55
CA LEU A 116 9.10 -2.17 5.75
C LEU A 116 9.95 -1.36 4.77
N ASP A 117 9.90 -1.75 3.50
CA ASP A 117 10.64 -1.07 2.42
C ASP A 117 9.69 -0.23 1.57
N LEU A 118 9.62 1.08 1.86
CA LEU A 118 8.78 2.03 1.12
C LEU A 118 9.28 2.25 -0.32
N ASN A 119 10.52 1.86 -0.66
CA ASN A 119 10.99 1.86 -2.05
C ASN A 119 10.22 0.87 -2.94
N ARG A 120 9.53 -0.10 -2.32
CA ARG A 120 8.69 -1.07 -3.02
C ARG A 120 7.25 -0.61 -3.19
N ALA A 121 6.90 0.59 -2.71
CA ALA A 121 5.55 1.12 -2.84
C ALA A 121 5.18 1.28 -4.32
N TYR A 122 3.97 0.85 -4.67
CA TYR A 122 3.49 0.83 -6.04
C TYR A 122 2.09 1.47 -6.15
N ASN A 123 1.74 1.94 -7.35
CA ASN A 123 0.42 2.52 -7.58
C ASN A 123 -0.64 1.41 -7.74
N PRO A 124 -1.87 1.63 -7.24
CA PRO A 124 -3.02 0.77 -7.57
C PRO A 124 -3.25 0.70 -9.08
N TYR A 125 -3.91 -0.38 -9.54
CA TYR A 125 -4.23 -0.50 -10.96
C TYR A 125 -5.13 0.63 -11.50
N CYS A 126 -5.95 1.26 -10.65
CA CYS A 126 -6.77 2.40 -11.04
C CYS A 126 -5.95 3.65 -11.39
N ALA A 127 -4.68 3.71 -11.00
CA ALA A 127 -3.76 4.77 -11.42
C ALA A 127 -3.38 4.68 -12.90
N TYR A 128 -3.69 3.56 -13.57
CA TYR A 128 -3.36 3.33 -14.96
C TYR A 128 -4.57 3.12 -15.87
N SER A 129 -5.74 2.86 -15.29
CA SER A 129 -6.99 2.65 -16.03
C SER A 129 -8.20 2.66 -15.10
N HIS A 130 -9.20 3.47 -15.44
CA HIS A 130 -10.43 3.63 -14.65
C HIS A 130 -11.30 2.37 -14.56
N ARG A 131 -11.01 1.34 -15.36
CA ARG A 131 -11.75 0.06 -15.32
C ARG A 131 -11.48 -0.75 -14.05
N TYR A 132 -10.43 -0.42 -13.30
CA TYR A 132 -10.08 -1.12 -12.07
C TYR A 132 -10.71 -0.46 -10.84
N SER A 133 -11.27 -1.31 -9.99
CA SER A 133 -11.75 -0.96 -8.66
C SER A 133 -10.67 -1.28 -7.64
N CYS A 134 -10.12 -0.25 -7.01
CA CYS A 134 -8.96 -0.37 -6.12
C CYS A 134 -9.29 0.14 -4.71
N PRO A 135 -8.83 -0.55 -3.65
CA PRO A 135 -8.98 -0.09 -2.27
C PRO A 135 -8.56 1.35 -2.02
N ILE A 136 -9.40 2.12 -1.33
CA ILE A 136 -9.00 3.45 -0.87
C ILE A 136 -8.24 3.27 0.46
N PRO A 137 -7.01 3.79 0.60
CA PRO A 137 -6.31 3.76 1.87
C PRO A 137 -7.15 4.36 3.00
N PRO A 138 -7.34 3.64 4.12
CA PRO A 138 -8.00 4.21 5.29
C PRO A 138 -7.28 5.44 5.82
N ALA A 139 -8.00 6.37 6.44
CA ALA A 139 -7.45 7.63 6.95
C ALA A 139 -6.35 7.41 8.00
N GLU A 140 -6.42 6.31 8.74
CA GLU A 140 -5.41 5.93 9.73
C GLU A 140 -4.08 5.48 9.11
N ASN A 141 -4.05 5.18 7.81
CA ASN A 141 -2.83 4.91 7.06
C ASN A 141 -2.33 6.15 6.29
N HIS A 142 -2.55 7.34 6.84
CA HIS A 142 -1.93 8.56 6.34
C HIS A 142 -0.63 8.85 7.09
N LEU A 143 0.47 8.97 6.36
CA LEU A 143 1.76 9.43 6.87
C LEU A 143 1.88 10.96 6.69
N PRO A 144 2.01 11.75 7.77
CA PRO A 144 2.08 13.21 7.71
C PRO A 144 3.50 13.72 7.34
N LEU A 145 4.12 13.07 6.35
CA LEU A 145 5.46 13.34 5.84
C LEU A 145 5.53 12.99 4.36
N ARG A 146 6.60 13.41 3.69
CA ARG A 146 6.83 13.11 2.26
C ARG A 146 7.58 11.79 2.11
N VAL A 147 6.98 10.80 1.45
CA VAL A 147 7.62 9.52 1.16
C VAL A 147 8.16 9.53 -0.27
N THR A 148 9.37 10.08 -0.44
CA THR A 148 10.08 10.19 -1.72
C THR A 148 10.79 8.88 -2.10
N ALA A 149 10.06 7.77 -2.04
CA ALA A 149 10.51 6.43 -2.36
C ALA A 149 9.41 5.67 -3.13
N GLY A 150 9.78 4.76 -4.03
CA GLY A 150 8.82 3.94 -4.79
C GLY A 150 8.33 4.58 -6.09
N VAL A 151 7.20 4.09 -6.61
CA VAL A 151 6.66 4.45 -7.94
C VAL A 151 6.04 5.85 -7.92
N LEU A 152 6.36 6.65 -8.96
CA LEU A 152 5.80 7.98 -9.21
C LEU A 152 4.42 7.89 -9.88
N LYS A 153 3.68 9.00 -9.97
CA LYS A 153 2.42 9.03 -10.72
C LYS A 153 2.67 8.68 -12.20
N PHE A 154 1.70 8.00 -12.81
CA PHE A 154 1.80 7.54 -14.21
C PHE A 154 1.21 8.55 -15.20
N HIS A 155 0.10 9.17 -14.82
CA HIS A 155 -0.52 10.28 -15.54
C HIS A 155 -0.35 11.57 -14.73
N ASP A 156 -0.31 12.71 -15.42
CA ASP A 156 -0.23 14.02 -14.78
C ASP A 156 -1.54 14.49 -14.17
#